data_AF-A0A257RQP8-F1
#
_entry.id   AF-A0A257RQP8-F1
#
_cell.length_a   1.000
_cell.length_b   1.000
_cell.length_c   1.000
_cell.angle_alpha   90.00
_cell.angle_beta   90.00
_cell.angle_gamma   90.00
#
_symmetry.space_group_name_H-M   'P 1'
#
loop_
_entity.id
_entity.type
_entity.pdbx_description
1 polymer ?
#
loop_
_entity_poly.entity_id
_entity_poly.type
_entity_poly.pdbx_seq_one_letter_code
_entity_poly.pdbx_strand_id
1 'polypeptide(L)'
;MWGTLIAVYEGTTVLAGAAYFPVIDELVAASRGEGAWWNGVRCRVSSVSHLAEATVLTTDERFSEHVERRARWRALADRAALARSWGDCFGYLMVATGRAEVMVDPV
;
A
#
# COMPACT_ATOMS: atom_id res chain seq x y z
N MET A 1 -7.63 -8.62 5.60
CA MET A 1 -6.66 -9.70 5.26
C MET A 1 -5.43 -9.50 6.13
N TRP A 2 -4.64 -10.53 6.38
CA TRP A 2 -3.41 -10.44 7.17
C TRP A 2 -2.21 -10.87 6.34
N GLY A 3 -1.03 -10.38 6.73
CA GLY A 3 0.24 -10.78 6.15
C GLY A 3 1.36 -10.70 7.18
N THR A 4 2.42 -11.45 6.93
CA THR A 4 3.64 -11.41 7.73
C THR A 4 4.61 -10.42 7.11
N LEU A 5 5.10 -9.48 7.91
CA LEU A 5 6.08 -8.47 7.50
C LEU A 5 7.44 -8.75 8.12
N ILE A 6 8.49 -8.72 7.31
CA ILE A 6 9.88 -8.81 7.76
C ILE A 6 10.67 -7.68 7.11
N ALA A 7 11.50 -6.99 7.88
CA ALA A 7 12.44 -6.01 7.37
C ALA A 7 13.82 -6.25 7.96
N VAL A 8 14.85 -6.05 7.14
CA VAL A 8 16.25 -5.99 7.55
C VAL A 8 16.67 -4.54 7.49
N TYR A 9 17.19 -4.01 8.58
CA TYR A 9 17.61 -2.61 8.68
C TYR A 9 18.94 -2.47 9.41
N GLU A 10 19.68 -1.42 9.05
CA GLU A 10 20.90 -0.99 9.74
C GLU A 10 20.70 0.44 10.23
N GLY A 11 20.71 0.63 11.56
CA GLY A 11 20.38 1.92 12.17
C GLY A 11 18.95 2.34 11.82
N THR A 12 18.82 3.39 11.01
CA THR A 12 17.53 3.90 10.48
C THR A 12 17.30 3.55 9.01
N THR A 13 18.23 2.84 8.37
CA THR A 13 18.17 2.52 6.94
C THR A 13 17.59 1.13 6.72
N VAL A 14 16.46 1.04 6.03
CA VAL A 14 15.89 -0.24 5.59
C VAL A 14 16.73 -0.78 4.42
N LEU A 15 17.29 -1.97 4.58
CA LEU A 15 18.14 -2.64 3.58
C LEU A 15 17.30 -3.53 2.65
N ALA A 16 16.41 -4.32 3.24
CA ALA A 16 15.50 -5.22 2.53
C ALA A 16 14.19 -5.41 3.31
N GLY A 17 13.15 -5.84 2.62
CA GLY A 17 11.86 -6.16 3.24
C GLY A 17 11.08 -7.18 2.44
N ALA A 18 10.22 -7.93 3.13
CA ALA A 18 9.30 -8.88 2.55
C ALA A 18 7.95 -8.84 3.26
N ALA A 19 6.88 -9.06 2.49
CA ALA A 19 5.52 -9.19 2.96
C ALA A 19 4.90 -10.44 2.32
N TYR A 20 4.41 -11.37 3.14
CA TYR A 20 3.75 -12.60 2.66
C TYR A 20 2.29 -12.67 3.12
N PHE A 21 1.39 -12.91 2.17
CA PHE A 21 -0.05 -12.99 2.35
C PHE A 21 -0.52 -14.42 2.06
N PRO A 22 -0.55 -15.32 3.06
CA PRO A 22 -0.71 -16.76 2.83
C PRO A 22 -2.08 -17.15 2.28
N VAL A 23 -3.13 -16.35 2.55
CA VAL A 23 -4.48 -16.64 2.07
C VAL A 23 -4.59 -16.57 0.54
N ILE A 24 -3.78 -15.72 -0.09
CA ILE A 24 -3.76 -15.52 -1.55
C ILE A 24 -2.44 -15.96 -2.18
N ASP A 25 -1.55 -16.56 -1.37
CA ASP A 25 -0.20 -16.98 -1.74
C ASP A 25 0.60 -15.90 -2.49
N GLU A 26 0.56 -14.65 -2.00
CA GLU A 26 1.32 -13.55 -2.57
C GLU A 26 2.49 -13.15 -1.65
N LEU A 27 3.70 -13.20 -2.19
CA LEU A 27 4.94 -12.72 -1.58
C LEU A 27 5.43 -11.51 -2.37
N VAL A 28 5.61 -10.38 -1.68
CA VAL A 28 6.44 -9.27 -2.18
C VAL A 28 7.74 -9.20 -1.41
N ALA A 29 8.85 -9.06 -2.12
CA ALA A 29 10.17 -8.86 -1.55
C ALA A 29 10.95 -7.80 -2.32
N ALA A 30 11.70 -6.97 -1.60
CA ALA A 30 12.50 -5.90 -2.19
C ALA A 30 13.80 -5.69 -1.41
N SER A 31 14.83 -5.23 -2.11
CA SER A 31 16.09 -4.79 -1.51
C SER A 31 16.57 -3.52 -2.22
N ARG A 32 17.32 -2.68 -1.52
CA ARG A 32 17.92 -1.46 -2.10
C ARG A 32 18.80 -1.83 -3.29
N GLY A 33 18.57 -1.18 -4.44
CA GLY A 33 19.32 -1.43 -5.68
C GLY A 33 18.83 -2.63 -6.51
N GLU A 34 18.13 -3.59 -5.89
CA GLU A 34 17.71 -4.84 -6.54
C GLU A 34 16.29 -4.77 -7.13
N GLY A 35 15.53 -3.73 -6.78
CA GLY A 35 14.12 -3.57 -7.15
C GLY A 35 13.17 -4.38 -6.27
N ALA A 36 11.90 -4.44 -6.67
CA ALA A 36 10.84 -5.18 -5.99
C ALA A 36 10.31 -6.33 -6.85
N TRP A 37 9.94 -7.42 -6.19
CA TRP A 37 9.47 -8.65 -6.79
C TRP A 37 8.17 -9.10 -6.14
N TRP A 38 7.27 -9.65 -6.95
CA TRP A 38 6.00 -10.24 -6.55
C TRP A 38 5.96 -11.65 -7.14
N ASN A 39 5.96 -12.70 -6.31
CA ASN A 39 5.93 -14.11 -6.76
C ASN A 39 6.87 -14.43 -7.94
N GLY A 40 8.11 -13.92 -7.90
CA GLY A 40 9.11 -14.15 -8.94
C GLY A 40 9.01 -13.26 -10.19
N VAL A 41 7.97 -12.43 -10.32
CA VAL A 41 7.87 -11.38 -11.35
C VAL A 41 8.21 -10.01 -10.79
N ARG A 42 8.56 -9.05 -11.65
CA ARG A 42 8.87 -7.68 -11.21
C ARG A 42 7.59 -6.97 -10.76
N CYS A 43 7.65 -6.37 -9.57
CA CYS A 43 6.65 -5.39 -9.16
C CYS A 43 6.67 -4.19 -10.11
N ARG A 44 5.49 -3.67 -10.43
CA ARG A 44 5.31 -2.42 -11.16
C ARG A 44 4.12 -1.71 -10.56
N VAL A 45 4.31 -0.45 -10.18
CA VAL A 45 3.21 0.43 -9.83
C VAL A 45 2.37 0.72 -11.07
N SER A 46 1.13 1.15 -10.86
CA SER A 46 0.22 1.55 -11.92
C SER A 46 0.77 2.75 -12.70
N SER A 47 0.41 2.85 -13.98
CA SER A 47 0.71 4.02 -14.82
C SER A 47 -0.38 5.09 -14.77
N VAL A 48 -1.46 4.87 -14.00
CA VAL A 48 -2.53 5.87 -13.80
C VAL A 48 -1.93 7.13 -13.21
N SER A 49 -2.11 8.25 -13.92
CA SER A 49 -1.56 9.56 -13.56
C SER A 49 -2.64 10.56 -13.15
N HIS A 50 -3.92 10.20 -13.28
CA HIS A 50 -5.06 11.05 -12.93
C HIS A 50 -5.84 10.46 -11.75
N LEU A 51 -6.04 11.28 -10.71
CA LEU A 51 -6.75 10.85 -9.50
C LEU A 51 -8.16 10.32 -9.80
N ALA A 52 -8.85 10.90 -10.78
CA ALA A 52 -10.21 10.48 -11.19
C ALA A 52 -10.28 9.05 -11.74
N GLU A 53 -9.15 8.42 -12.04
CA GLU A 53 -9.03 7.03 -12.51
C GLU A 53 -8.45 6.11 -11.42
N ALA A 54 -8.04 6.67 -10.28
CA ALA A 54 -7.30 5.96 -9.25
C ALA A 54 -8.20 5.17 -8.29
N THR A 55 -7.68 4.04 -7.83
CA THR A 55 -8.12 3.33 -6.62
C THR A 55 -7.30 3.81 -5.43
N VAL A 56 -7.96 4.44 -4.46
CA VAL A 56 -7.35 4.93 -3.23
C VAL A 56 -7.79 4.07 -2.03
N LEU A 57 -6.82 3.70 -1.20
CA LEU A 57 -7.01 2.78 -0.10
C LEU A 57 -6.70 3.46 1.24
N THR A 58 -7.35 2.99 2.29
CA THR A 58 -7.00 3.31 3.68
C THR A 58 -7.28 2.11 4.59
N THR A 59 -6.75 2.12 5.81
CA THR A 59 -7.14 1.13 6.83
C THR A 59 -8.45 1.48 7.49
N ASP A 60 -8.62 2.74 7.87
CA ASP A 60 -9.80 3.19 8.59
C ASP A 60 -10.18 4.60 8.15
N GLU A 61 -11.27 4.70 7.40
CA GLU A 61 -11.84 5.97 6.94
C GLU A 61 -12.29 6.89 8.09
N ARG A 62 -12.39 6.36 9.31
CA ARG A 62 -12.78 7.14 10.48
C ARG A 62 -11.64 8.04 10.94
N PHE A 63 -10.37 7.66 10.78
CA PHE A 63 -9.24 8.42 11.34
C PHE A 63 -9.54 8.87 12.79
N SER A 64 -9.97 7.94 13.66
CA SER A 64 -10.53 8.26 14.98
C SER A 64 -9.57 9.05 15.87
N GLU A 65 -8.26 8.85 15.71
CA GLU A 65 -7.20 9.53 16.46
C GLU A 65 -6.85 10.91 15.87
N HIS A 66 -7.27 11.18 14.64
CA HIS A 66 -6.89 12.35 13.85
C HIS A 66 -8.08 12.87 13.01
N VAL A 67 -9.05 13.50 13.68
CA VAL A 67 -10.32 13.92 13.08
C VAL A 67 -10.10 14.89 11.90
N GLU A 68 -9.05 15.71 11.94
CA GLU A 68 -8.66 16.60 10.85
C GLU A 68 -8.23 15.85 9.58
N ARG A 69 -7.67 14.64 9.72
CA ARG A 69 -7.29 13.79 8.58
C ARG A 69 -8.51 13.20 7.88
N ARG A 70 -9.63 13.00 8.61
CA ARG A 70 -10.89 12.49 8.03
C ARG A 70 -11.41 13.39 6.90
N ALA A 71 -11.42 14.70 7.10
CA ALA A 71 -11.89 15.63 6.07
C ALA A 71 -10.99 15.61 4.83
N ARG A 72 -9.67 15.51 5.03
CA ARG A 72 -8.68 15.41 3.94
C ARG A 72 -8.81 14.09 3.18
N TRP A 73 -9.03 12.99 3.89
CA TRP A 73 -9.30 11.68 3.28
C TRP A 73 -10.57 11.74 2.41
N ARG A 74 -11.67 12.30 2.93
CA ARG A 74 -12.91 12.45 2.15
C ARG A 74 -12.67 13.27 0.87
N ALA A 75 -11.99 14.40 0.97
CA ALA A 75 -11.66 15.21 -0.20
C ALA A 75 -10.80 14.47 -1.25
N LEU A 76 -9.94 13.53 -0.82
CA LEU A 76 -9.17 12.66 -1.73
C LEU A 76 -10.08 11.59 -2.35
N ALA A 77 -10.85 10.89 -1.52
CA ALA A 77 -11.73 9.80 -1.92
C ALA A 77 -12.82 10.26 -2.90
N ASP A 78 -13.41 11.43 -2.68
CA ASP A 78 -14.46 12.00 -3.53
C ASP A 78 -13.97 12.34 -4.95
N ARG A 79 -12.65 12.45 -5.14
CA ARG A 79 -12.02 12.74 -6.44
C ARG A 79 -11.47 11.49 -7.11
N ALA A 80 -11.49 10.35 -6.43
CA ALA A 80 -10.97 9.08 -6.93
C ALA A 80 -12.05 8.29 -7.69
N ALA A 81 -11.64 7.37 -8.57
CA ALA A 81 -12.58 6.44 -9.19
C ALA A 81 -13.18 5.48 -8.15
N LEU A 82 -12.34 5.04 -7.21
CA LEU A 82 -12.69 4.07 -6.19
C LEU A 82 -11.97 4.37 -4.88
N ALA A 83 -12.70 4.40 -3.77
CA ALA A 83 -12.14 4.46 -2.43
C ALA A 83 -12.55 3.22 -1.62
N ARG A 84 -11.60 2.53 -0.99
CA ARG A 84 -11.87 1.30 -0.21
C ARG A 84 -10.99 1.19 1.04
N SER A 85 -11.47 0.44 2.02
CA SER A 85 -10.74 0.17 3.27
C SER A 85 -9.93 -1.13 3.22
N TRP A 86 -9.26 -1.42 2.09
CA TRP A 86 -8.37 -2.59 1.97
C TRP A 86 -7.01 -2.26 2.56
N GLY A 87 -6.99 -2.16 3.87
CA GLY A 87 -5.92 -1.53 4.63
C GLY A 87 -4.72 -2.38 4.99
N ASP A 88 -3.91 -1.80 5.88
CA ASP A 88 -2.68 -2.33 6.45
C ASP A 88 -1.71 -2.72 5.33
N CYS A 89 -0.84 -3.69 5.60
CA CYS A 89 0.11 -4.28 4.67
C CYS A 89 -0.50 -4.66 3.32
N PHE A 90 -1.78 -5.05 3.25
CA PHE A 90 -2.38 -5.44 1.99
C PHE A 90 -2.59 -4.26 1.04
N GLY A 91 -2.94 -3.07 1.55
CA GLY A 91 -3.05 -1.88 0.72
C GLY A 91 -1.71 -1.55 0.04
N TYR A 92 -0.60 -1.72 0.76
CA TYR A 92 0.74 -1.55 0.20
C TYR A 92 1.13 -2.62 -0.83
N LEU A 93 0.71 -3.87 -0.64
CA LEU A 93 0.86 -4.91 -1.67
C LEU A 93 0.16 -4.49 -2.97
N MET A 94 -1.08 -4.01 -2.86
CA MET A 94 -1.88 -3.56 -4.01
C MET A 94 -1.20 -2.40 -4.73
N VAL A 95 -0.61 -1.44 -4.00
CA VAL A 95 0.17 -0.35 -4.59
C VAL A 95 1.43 -0.86 -5.29
N ALA A 96 2.24 -1.68 -4.61
CA ALA A 96 3.48 -2.22 -5.17
C ALA A 96 3.27 -3.05 -6.45
N THR A 97 2.09 -3.66 -6.58
CA THR A 97 1.68 -4.48 -7.73
C THR A 97 0.80 -3.76 -8.74
N GLY A 98 0.58 -2.45 -8.57
CA GLY A 98 -0.14 -1.61 -9.53
C GLY A 98 -1.65 -1.86 -9.59
N ARG A 99 -2.22 -2.46 -8.54
CA ARG A 99 -3.66 -2.70 -8.39
C ARG A 99 -4.38 -1.58 -7.64
N ALA A 100 -3.61 -0.69 -7.02
CA ALA A 100 -4.07 0.55 -6.43
C ALA A 100 -3.00 1.63 -6.62
N GLU A 101 -3.42 2.89 -6.61
CA GLU A 101 -2.53 4.02 -6.84
C GLU A 101 -2.09 4.66 -5.52
N VAL A 102 -2.93 4.58 -4.48
CA VAL A 102 -2.67 5.23 -3.19
C VAL A 102 -3.09 4.32 -2.04
N MET A 103 -2.25 4.26 -1.00
CA MET A 103 -2.60 3.73 0.31
C MET A 103 -2.28 4.79 1.37
N VAL A 104 -3.27 5.16 2.18
CA VAL A 104 -3.14 6.14 3.27
C VAL A 104 -3.38 5.46 4.61
N ASP A 105 -2.38 5.51 5.49
CA ASP A 105 -2.50 5.04 6.87
C ASP A 105 -2.42 6.18 7.90
N PRO A 106 -3.05 6.01 9.08
CA PRO A 106 -3.16 7.06 10.09
C PRO A 106 -1.91 7.29 10.94
N VAL A 107 -0.77 6.64 10.65
CA VAL A 107 0.50 6.82 11.41
C VAL A 107 1.01 8.26 11.35
#